data_AF-A0A8S4R036-F1
#
_entry.id   AF-A0A8S4R036-F1
#
_cell.length_a   1.000
_cell.length_b   1.000
_cell.length_c   1.000
_cell.angle_alpha   90.00
_cell.angle_beta   90.00
_cell.angle_gamma   90.00
#
_symmetry.space_group_name_H-M   'P 1'
#
loop_
_entity.id
_entity.type
_entity.pdbx_description
1 polymer ?
#
loop_
_entity_poly.entity_id
_entity_poly.type
_entity_poly.pdbx_seq_one_letter_code
_entity_poly.pdbx_strand_id
1 'polypeptide(L)' 'MSAKEAEHLMMEKGRNGSFLVRESLTHPGEYVLSVRVRGRVSHVMIRKQ' A
#
# COMPACT_ATOMS: atom_id res chain seq x y z
N MET A 1 -0.78 -2.54 9.49
CA MET A 1 0.27 -2.79 8.46
C MET A 1 0.89 -1.46 8.06
N SER A 2 2.20 -1.31 8.22
CA SER A 2 2.96 -0.11 7.84
C SER A 2 3.24 -0.08 6.33
N ALA A 3 3.72 1.06 5.81
CA ALA A 3 4.19 1.16 4.43
C ALA A 3 5.34 0.18 4.15
N LYS A 4 6.32 0.11 5.06
CA LYS A 4 7.49 -0.77 4.95
C LYS A 4 7.12 -2.26 4.93
N GLU A 5 6.16 -2.67 5.77
CA GLU A 5 5.65 -4.05 5.75
C GLU A 5 4.96 -4.38 4.43
N ALA A 6 4.16 -3.44 3.90
CA ALA A 6 3.51 -3.60 2.61
C ALA A 6 4.54 -3.70 1.48
N GLU A 7 5.57 -2.84 1.47
CA GLU A 7 6.66 -2.89 0.50
C GLU A 7 7.36 -4.25 0.52
N HIS A 8 7.78 -4.72 1.70
CA HIS A 8 8.44 -6.01 1.85
C HIS A 8 7.57 -7.16 1.33
N LEU A 9 6.30 -7.24 1.77
CA LEU A 9 5.37 -8.28 1.34
C LEU A 9 5.14 -8.27 -0.18
N MET A 10 4.98 -7.09 -0.77
CA MET A 10 4.73 -6.95 -2.20
C MET A 10 5.97 -7.20 -3.05
N MET A 11 7.18 -6.95 -2.52
CA MET A 11 8.42 -7.30 -3.18
C MET A 11 8.66 -8.81 -3.16
N GLU A 12 8.42 -9.46 -2.03
CA GLU A 12 8.61 -10.91 -1.86
C GLU A 12 7.55 -11.75 -2.59
N LYS A 13 6.27 -11.38 -2.47
CA LYS A 13 5.15 -12.25 -2.89
C LYS A 13 4.29 -11.64 -4.00
N GLY A 14 4.42 -10.34 -4.24
CA GLY A 14 3.64 -9.64 -5.26
C GLY A 14 4.28 -9.71 -6.65
N ARG A 15 3.46 -9.43 -7.67
CA ARG A 15 3.90 -9.18 -9.05
C ARG A 15 3.52 -7.77 -9.47
N ASN A 16 3.93 -7.34 -10.67
CA ASN A 16 3.48 -6.06 -11.20
C ASN A 16 1.95 -6.01 -11.25
N GLY A 17 1.34 -4.95 -10.72
CA GLY A 17 -0.10 -4.79 -10.54
C GLY A 17 -0.66 -5.38 -9.25
N SER A 18 0.11 -6.13 -8.45
CA SER A 18 -0.35 -6.54 -7.11
C SER A 18 -0.66 -5.31 -6.26
N PHE A 19 -1.73 -5.39 -5.47
CA PHE A 19 -2.16 -4.32 -4.58
C PHE A 19 -2.66 -4.87 -3.25
N LEU A 20 -2.66 -4.02 -2.24
CA LEU A 20 -3.35 -4.22 -0.98
C LEU A 20 -3.90 -2.90 -0.46
N VAL A 21 -4.98 -2.97 0.31
CA VAL A 21 -5.51 -1.83 1.07
C VAL A 21 -5.17 -2.04 2.54
N ARG A 22 -4.72 -0.98 3.20
CA ARG A 22 -4.37 -0.97 4.62
C ARG A 22 -4.88 0.31 5.28
N GLU A 23 -5.11 0.27 6.59
CA GLU A 23 -5.39 1.48 7.35
C GLU A 23 -4.17 2.42 7.41
N SER A 24 -4.45 3.72 7.45
CA SER A 24 -3.43 4.74 7.65
C SER A 24 -3.04 4.81 9.12
N LEU A 25 -1.77 4.52 9.42
CA LEU A 25 -1.22 4.67 10.77
C LEU A 25 -1.07 6.15 11.19
N THR A 26 -0.97 7.05 10.21
CA THR A 26 -0.82 8.50 10.44
C THR A 26 -2.16 9.24 10.52
N HIS A 27 -3.21 8.71 9.91
CA HIS A 27 -4.53 9.32 9.83
C HIS A 27 -5.58 8.24 10.17
N PRO A 28 -5.82 7.97 11.47
CA PRO A 28 -6.76 6.94 11.89
C PRO A 28 -8.15 7.12 11.26
N GLY A 29 -8.73 6.03 10.76
CA GLY A 29 -10.01 6.04 10.03
C GLY A 29 -9.88 6.28 8.51
N GLU A 30 -8.70 6.64 8.00
CA GLU A 30 -8.41 6.67 6.56
C GLU A 30 -7.71 5.38 6.09
N TYR A 31 -7.77 5.14 4.78
CA TYR A 31 -7.18 3.98 4.14
C TYR A 31 -6.08 4.39 3.15
N VAL A 32 -5.16 3.47 2.89
CA VAL A 32 -4.09 3.61 1.91
C VAL A 32 -4.13 2.43 0.95
N LEU A 33 -4.19 2.72 -0.34
CA LEU A 33 -3.95 1.74 -1.41
C LEU A 33 -2.43 1.66 -1.65
N SER A 34 -1.86 0.47 -1.48
CA SER A 34 -0.46 0.19 -1.84
C SER A 34 -0.44 -0.67 -3.10
N VAL A 35 0.27 -0.25 -4.14
CA VAL A 35 0.30 -0.93 -5.46
C VAL A 35 1.74 -1.12 -5.94
N ARG A 36 2.08 -2.31 -6.42
CA ARG A 36 3.38 -2.59 -7.06
C ARG A 36 3.31 -2.27 -8.54
N VAL A 37 4.09 -1.30 -8.99
CA VAL A 37 4.18 -0.87 -10.39
C VAL A 37 5.64 -0.74 -10.79
N ARG A 38 6.04 -1.39 -11.90
CA ARG A 38 7.39 -1.32 -12.50
C ARG A 38 8.51 -1.58 -11.49
N GLY A 39 8.34 -2.59 -10.64
CA GLY A 39 9.33 -2.98 -9.64
C GLY A 39 9.43 -2.04 -8.43
N ARG A 40 8.50 -1.08 -8.28
CA ARG A 40 8.39 -0.20 -7.11
C ARG A 40 7.02 -0.32 -6.48
N VAL A 41 6.88 0.03 -5.22
CA VAL A 41 5.57 0.12 -4.56
C VAL A 41 5.22 1.60 -4.39
N SER A 42 3.99 1.96 -4.75
CA SER A 42 3.44 3.29 -4.62
C SER A 42 2.29 3.26 -3.62
N HIS A 43 2.15 4.32 -2.84
CA HIS A 43 1.10 4.45 -1.81
C HIS A 43 0.20 5.64 -2.14
N VAL A 44 -1.11 5.40 -2.16
CA VAL A 44 -2.13 6.42 -2.45
C VAL A 44 -3.10 6.48 -1.29
N MET A 45 -3.29 7.67 -0.70
CA MET A 45 -4.28 7.89 0.36
C MET A 45 -5.69 7.89 -0.22
N ILE A 46 -6.60 7.14 0.40
CA ILE A 46 -8.02 7.13 0.06
C ILE A 46 -8.72 8.07 1.05
N ARG A 47 -9.19 9.21 0.54
CA ARG A 47 -9.97 10.18 1.31
C ARG A 47 -11.42 10.13 0.87
N LYS A 48 -12.33 10.08 1.85
CA LYS A 48 -13.75 10.27 1.62
C LYS A 48 -14.01 11.77 1.47
N GLN A 49 -14.78 12.17 0.45
CA GLN A 49 -15.31 13.54 0.34
C GLN A 49 -16.50 13.74 1.28
#